data_AF-A0A938HCY3-F1
#
_entry.id   AF-A0A938HCY3-F1
#
_cell.length_a   1.000
_cell.length_b   1.000
_cell.length_c   1.000
_cell.angle_alpha   90.00
_cell.angle_beta   90.00
_cell.angle_gamma   90.00
#
_symmetry.space_group_name_H-M   'P 1'
#
loop_
_entity.id
_entity.type
_entity.pdbx_description
1 polymer ?
#
loop_
_entity_poly.entity_id
_entity_poly.type
_entity_poly.pdbx_seq_one_letter_code
_entity_poly.pdbx_strand_id
1 'polypeptide(L)'
;MKKYLLLFFGAFSAFLLIALSSPKLKAQTITSTIGSAVGCVGDTITIPVSVNMTAGTSVSAISMAIGFDSTKLECLGGPQNLISSLQTGSLSNCAVVPGVGKQVRFVWTSPNLNPISINSQIFELKFKVLVGGSHIIDWDLTPGQCEYANQFGQVIPNSAWLFGTVSCNSSPINVSLGSANGCSGDTLSIPVSILNANNIGAISLALNYNPNSTTFLGVTGIDPMISTLIASTNNFGGFNQIRASWAEVTPVNLNGVAFYIRVIVNNNDNLSFDLTNTGNTEISDPLGNPYTNVTYAGTNTSVTASTTNTTNATACSTYVWSVNNQSYSASGTYTFRSGCHQEILNLTISAQPPAPTGLACYETATFNTTSCSWDISGTQP
;
A
#
# COMPACT_ATOMS: atom_id res chain seq x y z
N MET A 1 34.55 -45.41 71.33
CA MET A 1 33.69 -46.54 71.77
C MET A 1 32.23 -46.08 71.76
N LYS A 2 31.39 -46.72 70.91
CA LYS A 2 29.88 -46.72 70.86
C LYS A 2 29.17 -45.34 70.88
N LYS A 3 28.14 -44.99 70.09
CA LYS A 3 27.19 -45.64 69.16
C LYS A 3 26.24 -44.51 68.65
N TYR A 4 25.82 -44.49 67.36
CA TYR A 4 24.49 -44.05 66.81
C TYR A 4 23.93 -42.62 67.15
N LEU A 5 23.08 -41.88 66.43
CA LEU A 5 22.24 -41.98 65.23
C LEU A 5 21.52 -40.60 65.04
N LEU A 6 21.61 -40.03 63.85
CA LEU A 6 20.56 -39.31 63.06
C LEU A 6 19.34 -38.59 63.72
N LEU A 7 19.15 -37.30 63.34
CA LEU A 7 17.95 -36.67 62.71
C LEU A 7 17.30 -35.40 63.36
N PHE A 8 17.27 -34.36 62.50
CA PHE A 8 16.14 -33.47 62.12
C PHE A 8 15.86 -32.10 62.79
N PHE A 9 15.66 -31.16 61.84
CA PHE A 9 14.86 -29.92 61.78
C PHE A 9 15.44 -28.56 62.21
N GLY A 10 15.57 -27.69 61.20
CA GLY A 10 15.06 -26.32 61.25
C GLY A 10 16.09 -25.19 61.30
N ALA A 11 16.65 -24.82 60.15
CA ALA A 11 17.45 -23.60 60.01
C ALA A 11 16.54 -22.36 59.93
N PHE A 12 16.65 -21.46 60.90
CA PHE A 12 16.29 -20.05 60.78
C PHE A 12 17.60 -19.27 60.94
N SER A 13 18.24 -18.91 59.82
CA SER A 13 19.46 -18.09 59.83
C SER A 13 19.14 -16.70 59.31
N ALA A 14 19.49 -15.71 60.12
CA ALA A 14 19.35 -14.29 59.84
C ALA A 14 20.09 -13.93 58.54
N PHE A 15 19.34 -13.42 57.55
CA PHE A 15 19.92 -12.78 56.39
C PHE A 15 20.34 -11.36 56.75
N LEU A 16 21.65 -11.15 56.76
CA LEU A 16 22.36 -9.88 56.74
C LEU A 16 21.78 -8.98 55.64
N LEU A 17 21.17 -7.85 56.03
CA LEU A 17 20.77 -6.79 55.10
C LEU A 17 22.04 -6.14 54.53
N ILE A 18 22.51 -6.64 53.39
CA ILE A 18 23.44 -5.90 52.55
C ILE A 18 22.61 -4.78 51.92
N ALA A 19 22.82 -3.55 52.39
CA ALA A 19 22.32 -2.36 51.72
C ALA A 19 22.95 -2.30 50.32
N LEU A 20 22.24 -2.84 49.33
CA LEU A 20 22.48 -2.54 47.93
C LEU A 20 22.29 -1.03 47.77
N SER A 21 23.40 -0.31 47.66
CA SER A 21 23.40 1.05 47.11
C SER A 21 22.99 0.94 45.64
N SER A 22 21.68 0.92 45.41
CA SER A 22 21.17 1.33 44.11
C SER A 22 21.77 2.72 43.81
N PRO A 23 22.29 2.97 42.60
CA PRO A 23 22.59 4.33 42.22
C PRO A 23 21.27 5.09 42.38
N LYS A 24 21.19 6.00 43.36
CA LYS A 24 20.08 6.92 43.48
C LYS A 24 19.95 7.56 42.10
N LEU A 25 18.92 7.23 41.33
CA LEU A 25 18.57 8.02 40.15
C LEU A 25 18.43 9.45 40.68
N LYS A 26 19.35 10.34 40.28
CA LYS A 26 19.18 11.75 40.60
C LYS A 26 17.89 12.18 39.91
N ALA A 27 16.95 12.72 40.69
CA ALA A 27 15.72 13.25 40.14
C ALA A 27 16.06 14.27 39.04
N GLN A 28 15.39 14.16 37.90
CA GLN A 28 15.57 15.11 36.80
C GLN A 28 15.15 16.50 37.28
N THR A 29 15.97 17.51 37.00
CA THR A 29 15.75 18.86 37.52
C THR A 29 14.93 19.68 36.54
N ILE A 30 15.21 19.51 35.25
CA ILE A 30 14.62 20.22 34.12
C ILE A 30 14.41 19.22 32.98
N THR A 31 13.25 19.25 32.33
CA THR A 31 12.97 18.48 31.11
C THR A 31 12.62 19.43 29.98
N SER A 32 13.42 19.42 28.93
CA SER A 32 13.14 20.09 27.66
C SER A 32 12.54 19.07 26.68
N THR A 33 11.49 19.44 25.97
CA THR A 33 10.81 18.55 25.02
C THR A 33 10.57 19.28 23.71
N ILE A 34 11.04 18.69 22.62
CA ILE A 34 10.59 19.03 21.27
C ILE A 34 9.35 18.18 21.01
N GLY A 35 8.24 18.82 20.65
CA GLY A 35 7.01 18.13 20.31
C GLY A 35 7.12 17.34 19.01
N SER A 36 6.03 16.67 18.65
CA SER A 36 5.88 16.00 17.37
C SER A 36 4.81 16.65 16.53
N ALA A 37 4.94 16.53 15.21
CA ALA A 37 3.94 16.99 14.25
C ALA A 37 3.73 15.96 13.13
N VAL A 38 2.53 15.96 12.57
CA VAL A 38 2.18 15.16 11.39
C VAL A 38 1.92 16.11 10.23
N GLY A 39 2.57 15.88 9.09
CA GLY A 39 2.40 16.68 7.88
C GLY A 39 2.91 15.95 6.65
N CYS A 40 2.17 16.07 5.54
CA CYS A 40 2.55 15.51 4.26
C CYS A 40 3.65 16.32 3.58
N VAL A 41 4.30 15.75 2.55
CA VAL A 41 5.26 16.49 1.72
C VAL A 41 4.60 17.74 1.15
N GLY A 42 5.25 18.89 1.32
CA GLY A 42 4.75 20.20 0.95
C GLY A 42 4.06 20.96 2.10
N ASP A 43 3.57 20.26 3.13
CA ASP A 43 2.89 20.90 4.25
C ASP A 43 3.84 21.75 5.09
N THR A 44 3.28 22.84 5.61
CA THR A 44 3.91 23.64 6.65
C THR A 44 3.41 23.20 8.01
N ILE A 45 4.32 22.75 8.87
CA ILE A 45 4.04 22.24 10.21
C ILE A 45 4.64 23.14 11.28
N THR A 46 4.00 23.13 12.45
CA THR A 46 4.47 23.83 13.65
C THR A 46 4.76 22.82 14.75
N ILE A 47 5.89 22.97 15.43
CA ILE A 47 6.37 22.01 16.44
C ILE A 47 6.65 22.78 17.73
N PRO A 48 5.93 22.48 18.84
CA PRO A 48 6.11 23.18 20.10
C PRO A 48 7.41 22.72 20.78
N VAL A 49 8.14 23.65 21.38
CA VAL A 49 9.25 23.35 22.29
C VAL A 49 8.86 23.78 23.69
N SER A 50 8.92 22.86 24.64
CA SER A 50 8.49 23.09 26.03
C SER A 50 9.61 22.80 27.02
N VAL A 51 9.56 23.50 28.15
CA VAL A 51 10.46 23.29 29.29
C VAL A 51 9.63 23.14 30.55
N ASN A 52 9.87 22.07 31.30
CA ASN A 52 9.27 21.81 32.59
C ASN A 52 10.35 21.69 33.65
N MET A 53 10.16 22.37 34.78
CA MET A 53 11.11 22.43 35.88
C MET A 53 10.47 21.86 37.15
N THR A 54 11.24 21.04 37.87
CA THR A 54 10.81 20.57 39.20
C THR A 54 10.62 21.74 40.17
N ALA A 55 9.73 21.55 41.16
CA ALA A 55 9.45 22.57 42.16
C ALA A 55 10.73 23.06 42.84
N GLY A 56 10.91 24.38 42.91
CA GLY A 56 12.11 25.02 43.48
C GLY A 56 13.29 25.19 42.51
N THR A 57 13.16 24.74 41.25
CA THR A 57 14.17 24.95 40.21
C THR A 57 13.93 26.26 39.46
N SER A 58 14.99 27.03 39.25
CA SER A 58 14.98 28.25 38.45
C SER A 58 16.27 28.40 37.65
N VAL A 59 16.21 29.11 36.52
CA VAL A 59 17.34 29.34 35.61
C VAL A 59 17.57 30.83 35.40
N SER A 60 18.83 31.20 35.19
CA SER A 60 19.24 32.56 34.78
C SER A 60 19.99 32.57 33.44
N ALA A 61 20.30 31.40 32.87
CA ALA A 61 20.75 31.29 31.49
C ALA A 61 20.30 29.98 30.84
N ILE A 62 20.13 30.03 29.52
CA ILE A 62 19.71 28.91 28.67
C ILE A 62 20.58 28.93 27.42
N SER A 63 21.15 27.78 27.05
CA SER A 63 21.64 27.50 25.69
C SER A 63 20.90 26.29 25.15
N MET A 64 20.50 26.37 23.88
CA MET A 64 19.83 25.30 23.16
C MET A 64 20.30 25.28 21.72
N ALA A 65 20.54 24.08 21.19
CA ALA A 65 20.79 23.84 19.79
C ALA A 65 19.96 22.64 19.34
N ILE A 66 19.16 22.83 18.30
CA ILE A 66 18.22 21.85 17.76
C ILE A 66 18.65 21.53 16.33
N GLY A 67 19.03 20.27 16.10
CA GLY A 67 19.39 19.73 14.79
C GLY A 67 18.19 19.16 14.04
N PHE A 68 18.25 19.26 12.72
CA PHE A 68 17.30 18.64 11.80
C PHE A 68 17.99 18.30 10.46
N ASP A 69 17.48 17.31 9.75
CA ASP A 69 17.96 17.01 8.40
C ASP A 69 17.37 17.99 7.38
N SER A 70 18.20 18.94 6.91
CA SER A 70 17.80 19.96 5.95
C SER A 70 17.47 19.44 4.55
N THR A 71 17.75 18.17 4.26
CA THR A 71 17.30 17.51 3.03
C THR A 71 15.87 16.96 3.15
N LYS A 72 15.34 16.86 4.37
CA LYS A 72 14.00 16.32 4.68
C LYS A 72 13.03 17.40 5.16
N LEU A 73 13.54 18.42 5.84
CA LEU A 73 12.77 19.52 6.39
C LEU A 73 13.40 20.86 5.99
N GLU A 74 12.59 21.76 5.45
CA GLU A 74 12.98 23.15 5.23
C GLU A 74 12.52 23.99 6.42
N CYS A 75 13.46 24.60 7.13
CA CYS A 75 13.16 25.49 8.24
C CYS A 75 12.66 26.84 7.70
N LEU A 76 11.43 27.22 8.04
CA LEU A 76 10.74 28.41 7.51
C LEU A 76 10.98 29.68 8.35
N GLY A 77 11.99 29.65 9.22
CA GLY A 77 12.27 30.71 10.17
C GLY A 77 12.89 30.17 11.45
N GLY A 78 13.55 31.04 12.20
CA GLY A 78 13.91 30.77 13.59
C GLY A 78 12.66 30.59 14.47
N PRO A 79 12.83 30.26 15.77
CA PRO A 79 11.70 30.02 16.64
C PRO A 79 10.72 31.19 16.71
N GLN A 80 9.44 30.85 16.75
CA GLN A 80 8.32 31.77 16.79
C GLN A 80 7.63 31.71 18.15
N ASN A 81 6.80 32.70 18.47
CA ASN A 81 5.97 32.70 19.67
C ASN A 81 6.76 32.48 20.97
N LEU A 82 7.93 33.14 21.07
CA LEU A 82 8.76 33.12 22.27
C LEU A 82 7.98 33.73 23.45
N ILE A 83 7.93 33.02 24.58
CA ILE A 83 7.24 33.51 25.77
C ILE A 83 7.84 34.81 26.32
N SER A 84 7.00 35.62 26.97
CA SER A 84 7.36 36.96 27.44
C SER A 84 8.57 36.99 28.38
N SER A 85 8.71 36.00 29.26
CA SER A 85 9.84 35.90 30.20
C SER A 85 11.20 35.66 29.52
N LEU A 86 11.20 35.26 28.25
CA LEU A 86 12.40 34.92 27.49
C LEU A 86 12.71 35.92 26.36
N GLN A 87 11.95 37.01 26.22
CA GLN A 87 12.02 37.93 25.07
C GLN A 87 13.38 38.60 24.84
N THR A 88 14.25 38.68 25.85
CA THR A 88 15.63 39.17 25.69
C THR A 88 16.58 38.16 25.05
N GLY A 89 16.09 36.97 24.71
CA GLY A 89 16.88 35.90 24.15
C GLY A 89 17.21 36.13 22.68
N SER A 90 18.35 35.60 22.25
CA SER A 90 18.78 35.60 20.86
C SER A 90 18.41 34.28 20.20
N LEU A 91 17.70 34.39 19.08
CA LEU A 91 17.20 33.27 18.29
C LEU A 91 17.89 33.25 16.92
N SER A 92 18.47 32.11 16.54
CA SER A 92 19.02 31.96 15.20
C SER A 92 17.93 31.63 14.18
N ASN A 93 18.05 32.16 12.97
CA ASN A 93 17.20 31.80 11.85
C ASN A 93 17.77 30.61 11.06
N CYS A 94 17.65 29.39 11.62
CA CYS A 94 18.05 28.14 10.96
C CYS A 94 19.50 28.13 10.42
N ALA A 95 20.46 28.51 11.27
CA ALA A 95 21.85 28.74 10.88
C ALA A 95 22.57 27.44 10.45
N VAL A 96 23.45 27.54 9.45
CA VAL A 96 24.38 26.47 9.09
C VAL A 96 25.55 26.48 10.06
N VAL A 97 25.77 25.36 10.74
CA VAL A 97 26.88 25.15 11.67
C VAL A 97 27.94 24.29 10.99
N PRO A 98 29.17 24.80 10.81
CA PRO A 98 30.26 24.05 10.17
C PRO A 98 30.48 22.69 10.85
N GLY A 99 30.51 21.63 10.05
CA GLY A 99 30.73 20.27 10.53
C GLY A 99 29.55 19.59 11.23
N VAL A 100 28.42 20.27 11.42
CA VAL A 100 27.23 19.72 12.10
C VAL A 100 25.98 19.73 11.20
N GLY A 101 25.78 20.78 10.39
CA GLY A 101 24.60 20.92 9.53
C GLY A 101 23.72 22.10 9.94
N LYS A 102 22.44 22.10 9.55
CA LYS A 102 21.52 23.18 9.92
C LYS A 102 20.99 22.99 11.34
N GLN A 103 20.98 24.07 12.10
CA GLN A 103 20.47 24.10 13.45
C GLN A 103 19.58 25.30 13.72
N VAL A 104 18.68 25.13 14.67
CA VAL A 104 18.01 26.23 15.36
C VAL A 104 18.64 26.40 16.73
N ARG A 105 19.20 27.56 17.00
CA ARG A 105 19.86 27.91 18.26
C ARG A 105 19.09 28.97 19.02
N PHE A 106 19.05 28.81 20.33
CA PHE A 106 18.51 29.79 21.26
C PHE A 106 19.49 29.99 22.41
N VAL A 107 19.76 31.26 22.71
CA VAL A 107 20.56 31.64 23.87
C VAL A 107 19.82 32.72 24.62
N TRP A 108 19.72 32.57 25.93
CA TRP A 108 19.07 33.56 26.78
C TRP A 108 19.82 33.69 28.10
N THR A 109 19.87 34.92 28.60
CA THR A 109 20.32 35.25 29.95
C THR A 109 19.28 36.14 30.61
N SER A 110 19.05 35.91 31.90
CA SER A 110 18.02 36.63 32.61
C SER A 110 18.45 38.08 32.87
N PRO A 111 17.53 39.04 32.66
CA PRO A 111 17.82 40.43 33.00
C PRO A 111 18.16 40.57 34.48
N ASN A 112 19.29 41.23 34.77
CA ASN A 112 19.81 41.45 36.13
C ASN A 112 20.02 40.16 36.94
N LEU A 113 20.23 39.01 36.28
CA LEU A 113 20.43 37.70 36.90
C LEU A 113 19.24 37.20 37.73
N ASN A 114 18.05 37.78 37.57
CA ASN A 114 16.83 37.36 38.24
C ASN A 114 16.38 35.98 37.73
N PRO A 115 16.44 34.91 38.53
CA PRO A 115 16.08 33.57 38.05
C PRO A 115 14.58 33.44 37.76
N ILE A 116 14.23 32.62 36.78
CA ILE A 116 12.84 32.28 36.46
C ILE A 116 12.62 30.77 36.51
N SER A 117 11.39 30.35 36.81
CA SER A 117 10.94 28.96 36.65
C SER A 117 10.06 28.86 35.40
N ILE A 118 10.27 27.82 34.60
CA ILE A 118 9.53 27.60 33.33
C ILE A 118 8.81 26.26 33.42
N ASN A 119 7.50 26.28 33.15
CA ASN A 119 6.63 25.09 33.11
C ASN A 119 5.62 25.27 31.97
N SER A 120 6.14 25.53 30.77
CA SER A 120 5.32 25.88 29.61
C SER A 120 6.03 25.56 28.30
N GLN A 121 5.27 25.63 27.21
CA GLN A 121 5.84 25.86 25.89
C GLN A 121 6.61 27.19 25.91
N ILE A 122 7.82 27.19 25.35
CA ILE A 122 8.71 28.36 25.31
C ILE A 122 8.76 29.02 23.94
N PHE A 123 8.63 28.25 22.86
CA PHE A 123 8.53 28.74 21.48
C PHE A 123 8.03 27.62 20.56
N GLU A 124 7.85 27.96 19.28
CA GLU A 124 7.46 27.04 18.21
C GLU A 124 8.50 27.05 17.08
N LEU A 125 8.77 25.87 16.52
CA LEU A 125 9.53 25.73 15.28
C LEU A 125 8.56 25.59 14.11
N LYS A 126 8.90 26.16 12.96
CA LYS A 126 8.08 26.07 11.74
C LYS A 126 8.89 25.47 10.61
N PHE A 127 8.43 24.35 10.07
CA PHE A 127 9.09 23.63 8.98
C PHE A 127 8.14 23.39 7.82
N LYS A 128 8.69 23.30 6.61
CA LYS A 128 8.04 22.67 5.46
C LYS A 128 8.61 21.26 5.29
N VAL A 129 7.73 20.28 5.12
CA VAL A 129 8.15 18.89 4.89
C VAL A 129 8.58 18.72 3.43
N LEU A 130 9.82 18.30 3.21
CA LEU A 130 10.37 18.11 1.86
C LEU A 130 10.30 16.65 1.38
N VAL A 131 10.36 15.70 2.31
CA VAL A 131 10.38 14.26 2.00
C VAL A 131 9.45 13.52 2.95
N GLY A 132 8.76 12.49 2.46
CA GLY A 132 7.89 11.64 3.28
C GLY A 132 8.65 10.80 4.31
N GLY A 133 7.92 10.08 5.17
CA GLY A 133 8.50 9.25 6.24
C GLY A 133 8.55 9.95 7.60
N SER A 134 9.33 9.37 8.52
CA SER A 134 9.50 9.86 9.90
C SER A 134 10.89 10.48 10.07
N HIS A 135 10.93 11.75 10.43
CA HIS A 135 12.16 12.53 10.59
C HIS A 135 12.31 12.95 12.05
N ILE A 136 13.49 12.72 12.61
CA ILE A 136 13.81 13.13 13.98
C ILE A 136 14.26 14.58 13.97
N ILE A 137 13.80 15.34 14.97
CA ILE A 137 14.35 16.65 15.31
C ILE A 137 14.91 16.50 16.71
N ASP A 138 16.22 16.67 16.83
CA ASP A 138 16.96 16.31 18.04
C ASP A 138 17.73 17.49 18.61
N TRP A 139 18.10 17.38 19.87
CA TRP A 139 18.99 18.30 20.54
C TRP A 139 20.44 17.98 20.16
N ASP A 140 21.23 19.01 19.88
CA ASP A 140 22.68 18.86 19.82
C ASP A 140 23.22 18.78 21.24
N LEU A 141 23.46 17.55 21.70
CA LEU A 141 23.93 17.26 23.06
C LEU A 141 25.47 17.28 23.16
N THR A 142 26.18 17.84 22.18
CA THR A 142 27.60 18.12 22.36
C THR A 142 27.78 19.10 23.53
N PRO A 143 28.83 18.93 24.38
CA PRO A 143 29.00 19.76 25.57
C PRO A 143 28.94 21.26 25.28
N GLY A 144 28.21 22.03 26.09
CA GLY A 144 28.02 23.46 25.91
C GLY A 144 26.90 23.89 24.97
N GLN A 145 26.32 23.01 24.16
CA GLN A 145 25.28 23.40 23.19
C GLN A 145 23.86 23.43 23.78
N CYS A 146 23.58 22.55 24.74
CA CYS A 146 22.29 22.46 25.43
C CYS A 146 22.49 22.45 26.94
N GLU A 147 22.37 23.62 27.58
CA GLU A 147 22.63 23.79 29.01
C GLU A 147 21.68 24.79 29.67
N TYR A 148 21.43 24.58 30.96
CA TYR A 148 20.79 25.54 31.85
C TYR A 148 21.79 25.96 32.90
N ALA A 149 21.82 27.25 33.25
CA ALA A 149 22.66 27.73 34.35
C ALA A 149 21.88 28.60 35.34
N ASN A 150 22.32 28.59 36.59
CA ASN A 150 21.78 29.44 37.64
C ASN A 150 22.33 30.87 37.57
N GLN A 151 21.91 31.75 38.48
CA GLN A 151 22.37 33.15 38.55
C GLN A 151 23.88 33.32 38.77
N PHE A 152 24.58 32.28 39.20
CA PHE A 152 26.03 32.29 39.41
C PHE A 152 26.80 31.74 38.20
N GLY A 153 26.10 31.43 37.09
CA GLY A 153 26.70 30.84 35.90
C GLY A 153 27.05 29.36 36.04
N GLN A 154 26.57 28.68 37.08
CA GLN A 154 26.83 27.26 37.27
C GLN A 154 25.79 26.44 36.51
N VAL A 155 26.27 25.46 35.73
CA VAL A 155 25.41 24.52 34.98
C VAL A 155 24.55 23.70 35.95
N ILE A 156 23.25 23.65 35.68
CA ILE A 156 22.27 22.89 36.43
C ILE A 156 22.31 21.43 35.95
N PRO A 157 22.67 20.46 36.81
CA PRO A 157 22.79 19.07 36.41
C PRO A 157 21.44 18.35 36.30
N ASN A 158 21.47 17.15 35.72
CA ASN A 158 20.32 16.25 35.56
C ASN A 158 19.18 16.86 34.72
N SER A 159 19.53 17.61 33.68
CA SER A 159 18.58 18.04 32.65
C SER A 159 18.31 16.90 31.68
N ALA A 160 17.05 16.71 31.29
CA ALA A 160 16.61 15.76 30.28
C ALA A 160 16.18 16.48 29.00
N TRP A 161 16.56 15.93 27.86
CA TRP A 161 16.33 16.52 26.54
C TRP A 161 15.62 15.47 25.67
N LEU A 162 14.31 15.65 25.48
CA LEU A 162 13.48 14.73 24.72
C LEU A 162 13.34 15.26 23.28
N PHE A 163 13.73 14.43 22.32
CA PHE A 163 13.62 14.74 20.90
C PHE A 163 12.18 14.69 20.42
N GLY A 164 11.95 15.34 19.27
CA GLY A 164 10.66 15.38 18.58
C GLY A 164 10.70 14.58 17.29
N THR A 165 9.51 14.34 16.73
CA THR A 165 9.38 13.64 15.44
C THR A 165 8.42 14.37 14.51
N VAL A 166 8.78 14.43 13.24
CA VAL A 166 7.88 14.82 12.16
C VAL A 166 7.54 13.58 11.37
N SER A 167 6.26 13.22 11.30
CA SER A 167 5.82 12.09 10.48
C SER A 167 4.93 12.54 9.33
N CYS A 168 5.28 12.07 8.13
CA CYS A 168 4.40 12.09 6.97
C CYS A 168 3.76 10.71 6.84
N ASN A 169 2.59 10.55 7.45
CA ASN A 169 1.76 9.34 7.30
C ASN A 169 1.04 9.37 5.94
N SER A 170 1.78 9.35 4.84
CA SER A 170 1.17 9.11 3.53
C SER A 170 0.91 7.61 3.41
N SER A 171 -0.35 7.20 3.28
CA SER A 171 -0.66 5.89 2.71
C SER A 171 0.16 5.70 1.43
N PRO A 172 0.76 4.52 1.19
CA PRO A 172 1.52 4.31 -0.03
C PRO A 172 0.65 4.65 -1.24
N ILE A 173 1.26 5.31 -2.24
CA ILE A 173 0.60 5.46 -3.54
C ILE A 173 0.41 4.04 -4.06
N ASN A 174 -0.82 3.68 -4.40
CA ASN A 174 -1.12 2.35 -4.91
C ASN A 174 -1.50 2.46 -6.38
N VAL A 175 -0.66 1.88 -7.24
CA VAL A 175 -0.92 1.73 -8.66
C VAL A 175 -1.30 0.28 -8.90
N SER A 176 -2.49 0.04 -9.45
CA SER A 176 -2.96 -1.32 -9.64
C SER A 176 -3.71 -1.52 -10.95
N LEU A 177 -3.58 -2.72 -11.50
CA LEU A 177 -4.42 -3.18 -12.60
C LEU A 177 -5.63 -3.92 -12.04
N GLY A 178 -6.82 -3.58 -12.53
CA GLY A 178 -7.99 -4.44 -12.34
C GLY A 178 -7.92 -5.68 -13.21
N SER A 179 -8.86 -6.60 -12.99
CA SER A 179 -9.06 -7.75 -13.87
C SER A 179 -10.14 -7.46 -14.91
N ALA A 180 -9.98 -8.03 -16.09
CA ALA A 180 -11.02 -8.11 -17.11
C ALA A 180 -11.08 -9.56 -17.61
N ASN A 181 -12.27 -10.10 -17.84
CA ASN A 181 -12.45 -11.45 -18.37
C ASN A 181 -13.22 -11.33 -19.68
N GLY A 182 -12.80 -12.07 -20.70
CA GLY A 182 -13.48 -12.14 -21.99
C GLY A 182 -13.12 -13.38 -22.77
N CYS A 183 -13.74 -13.52 -23.93
CA CYS A 183 -13.46 -14.57 -24.89
C CYS A 183 -12.35 -14.15 -25.85
N SER A 184 -11.74 -15.15 -26.51
CA SER A 184 -10.76 -14.88 -27.58
C SER A 184 -11.37 -13.99 -28.65
N GLY A 185 -10.70 -12.87 -28.95
CA GLY A 185 -11.15 -11.85 -29.90
C GLY A 185 -11.97 -10.71 -29.27
N ASP A 186 -12.38 -10.81 -28.01
CA ASP A 186 -13.10 -9.73 -27.34
C ASP A 186 -12.18 -8.53 -27.09
N THR A 187 -12.77 -7.33 -27.15
CA THR A 187 -12.13 -6.11 -26.68
C THR A 187 -12.39 -5.94 -25.19
N LEU A 188 -11.33 -5.99 -24.38
CA LEU A 188 -11.37 -5.80 -22.94
C LEU A 188 -10.88 -4.40 -22.55
N SER A 189 -11.43 -3.89 -21.44
CA SER A 189 -11.00 -2.64 -20.81
C SER A 189 -10.50 -2.95 -19.41
N ILE A 190 -9.20 -2.77 -19.19
CA ILE A 190 -8.51 -3.05 -17.92
C ILE A 190 -8.33 -1.71 -17.20
N PRO A 191 -8.97 -1.49 -16.03
CA PRO A 191 -8.79 -0.24 -15.30
C PRO A 191 -7.38 -0.19 -14.69
N VAL A 192 -6.73 0.95 -14.85
CA VAL A 192 -5.50 1.32 -14.14
C VAL A 192 -5.90 2.28 -13.03
N SER A 193 -5.84 1.80 -11.78
CA SER A 193 -6.16 2.62 -10.61
C SER A 193 -4.89 3.22 -10.01
N ILE A 194 -4.96 4.49 -9.63
CA ILE A 194 -3.94 5.21 -8.87
C ILE A 194 -4.64 5.79 -7.64
N LEU A 195 -4.31 5.24 -6.47
CA LEU A 195 -4.89 5.61 -5.17
C LEU A 195 -3.87 6.33 -4.31
N ASN A 196 -4.35 7.26 -3.47
CA ASN A 196 -3.54 8.05 -2.53
C ASN A 196 -2.40 8.87 -3.19
N ALA A 197 -2.49 9.15 -4.49
CA ALA A 197 -1.50 9.94 -5.20
C ALA A 197 -1.83 11.42 -5.05
N ASN A 198 -1.15 12.11 -4.15
CA ASN A 198 -1.29 13.55 -3.97
C ASN A 198 -0.05 14.27 -4.50
N ASN A 199 -0.25 15.44 -5.08
CA ASN A 199 0.82 16.32 -5.56
C ASN A 199 1.77 15.62 -6.56
N ILE A 200 1.21 14.86 -7.51
CA ILE A 200 2.00 14.21 -8.56
C ILE A 200 2.16 15.15 -9.76
N GLY A 201 3.33 15.11 -10.38
CA GLY A 201 3.64 15.89 -11.58
C GLY A 201 4.07 15.04 -12.77
N ALA A 202 4.36 13.76 -12.58
CA ALA A 202 4.47 12.83 -13.70
C ALA A 202 4.08 11.39 -13.34
N ILE A 203 3.68 10.66 -14.38
CA ILE A 203 3.37 9.23 -14.39
C ILE A 203 4.19 8.61 -15.51
N SER A 204 4.93 7.55 -15.19
CA SER A 204 5.58 6.67 -16.16
C SER A 204 5.21 5.24 -15.80
N LEU A 205 4.47 4.54 -16.64
CA LEU A 205 4.09 3.14 -16.42
C LEU A 205 4.56 2.31 -17.59
N ALA A 206 5.29 1.23 -17.32
CA ALA A 206 5.67 0.22 -18.31
C ALA A 206 5.05 -1.11 -17.93
N LEU A 207 4.20 -1.66 -18.80
CA LEU A 207 3.51 -2.94 -18.58
C LEU A 207 3.99 -3.96 -19.59
N ASN A 208 4.67 -5.00 -19.12
CA ASN A 208 5.03 -6.16 -19.91
C ASN A 208 3.77 -6.93 -20.33
N TYR A 209 3.69 -7.34 -21.59
CA TYR A 209 2.61 -8.17 -22.13
C TYR A 209 3.13 -9.10 -23.23
N ASN A 210 2.38 -10.15 -23.56
CA ASN A 210 2.73 -11.04 -24.67
C ASN A 210 1.95 -10.63 -25.95
N PRO A 211 2.61 -10.11 -26.99
CA PRO A 211 1.93 -9.66 -28.20
C PRO A 211 1.29 -10.79 -29.02
N ASN A 212 1.70 -12.05 -28.79
CA ASN A 212 1.03 -13.21 -29.40
C ASN A 212 -0.28 -13.57 -28.68
N SER A 213 -0.42 -13.16 -27.42
CA SER A 213 -1.64 -13.39 -26.63
C SER A 213 -2.56 -12.18 -26.61
N THR A 214 -2.03 -10.96 -26.65
CA THR A 214 -2.77 -9.72 -26.45
C THR A 214 -2.36 -8.66 -27.47
N THR A 215 -3.32 -7.94 -28.03
CA THR A 215 -3.10 -6.79 -28.91
C THR A 215 -3.60 -5.52 -28.25
N PHE A 216 -2.73 -4.52 -28.09
CA PHE A 216 -3.08 -3.21 -27.54
C PHE A 216 -3.86 -2.37 -28.56
N LEU A 217 -4.96 -1.77 -28.13
CA LEU A 217 -5.81 -0.90 -28.95
C LEU A 217 -5.72 0.58 -28.57
N GLY A 218 -5.13 0.92 -27.42
CA GLY A 218 -5.10 2.28 -26.89
C GLY A 218 -5.58 2.38 -25.45
N VAL A 219 -5.78 3.61 -25.00
CA VAL A 219 -6.36 3.94 -23.69
C VAL A 219 -7.66 4.71 -23.85
N THR A 220 -8.55 4.61 -22.86
CA THR A 220 -9.84 5.31 -22.82
C THR A 220 -10.18 5.73 -21.39
N GLY A 221 -11.16 6.63 -21.22
CA GLY A 221 -11.62 7.04 -19.89
C GLY A 221 -10.50 7.63 -19.02
N ILE A 222 -9.60 8.40 -19.63
CA ILE A 222 -8.50 9.07 -18.93
C ILE A 222 -9.12 10.10 -17.97
N ASP A 223 -8.67 10.09 -16.72
CA ASP A 223 -9.08 11.04 -15.70
C ASP A 223 -8.81 12.48 -16.20
N PRO A 224 -9.78 13.42 -16.05
CA PRO A 224 -9.63 14.77 -16.56
C PRO A 224 -8.39 15.51 -16.08
N MET A 225 -7.86 15.19 -14.90
CA MET A 225 -6.65 15.82 -14.37
C MET A 225 -5.38 15.42 -15.12
N ILE A 226 -5.41 14.28 -15.83
CA ILE A 226 -4.30 13.77 -16.63
C ILE A 226 -4.69 13.56 -18.10
N SER A 227 -5.60 14.40 -18.63
CA SER A 227 -6.20 14.23 -19.96
C SER A 227 -5.21 14.18 -21.12
N THR A 228 -3.98 14.66 -20.92
CA THR A 228 -2.87 14.64 -21.89
C THR A 228 -2.06 13.35 -21.85
N LEU A 229 -2.43 12.38 -21.02
CA LEU A 229 -1.76 11.08 -20.92
C LEU A 229 -1.72 10.40 -22.30
N ILE A 230 -0.53 9.98 -22.67
CA ILE A 230 -0.27 9.23 -23.89
C ILE A 230 0.06 7.79 -23.56
N ALA A 231 -0.35 6.86 -24.41
CA ALA A 231 0.01 5.46 -24.29
C ALA A 231 0.38 4.86 -25.64
N SER A 232 1.39 4.00 -25.65
CA SER A 232 1.90 3.35 -26.86
C SER A 232 2.48 1.96 -26.53
N THR A 233 2.75 1.16 -27.56
CA THR A 233 3.48 -0.09 -27.42
C THR A 233 4.78 -0.07 -28.21
N ASN A 234 5.82 -0.70 -27.66
CA ASN A 234 7.04 -1.00 -28.39
C ASN A 234 7.78 -2.17 -27.73
N ASN A 235 8.83 -2.65 -28.40
CA ASN A 235 9.80 -3.55 -27.78
C ASN A 235 10.93 -2.74 -27.13
N PHE A 236 11.03 -2.82 -25.81
CA PHE A 236 12.05 -2.12 -25.02
C PHE A 236 12.91 -3.15 -24.28
N GLY A 237 14.20 -3.23 -24.61
CA GLY A 237 15.12 -4.14 -23.95
C GLY A 237 14.74 -5.62 -24.09
N GLY A 238 14.04 -6.01 -25.17
CA GLY A 238 13.55 -7.37 -25.40
C GLY A 238 12.15 -7.64 -24.87
N PHE A 239 11.57 -6.74 -24.08
CA PHE A 239 10.21 -6.87 -23.56
C PHE A 239 9.23 -6.06 -24.40
N ASN A 240 8.11 -6.66 -24.79
CA ASN A 240 7.00 -5.92 -25.38
C ASN A 240 6.23 -5.23 -24.26
N GLN A 241 6.17 -3.91 -24.31
CA GLN A 241 5.60 -3.11 -23.24
C GLN A 241 4.51 -2.18 -23.76
N ILE A 242 3.42 -2.07 -23.01
CA ILE A 242 2.52 -0.92 -23.06
C ILE A 242 3.13 0.14 -22.16
N ARG A 243 3.49 1.30 -22.72
CA ARG A 243 3.97 2.45 -21.95
C ARG A 243 2.92 3.52 -21.90
N ALA A 244 2.56 3.96 -20.70
CA ALA A 244 1.71 5.11 -20.46
C ALA A 244 2.51 6.20 -19.77
N SER A 245 2.44 7.42 -20.29
CA SER A 245 3.22 8.54 -19.79
C SER A 245 2.39 9.81 -19.72
N TRP A 246 2.59 10.58 -18.66
CA TRP A 246 1.99 11.88 -18.45
C TRP A 246 2.94 12.73 -17.60
N ALA A 247 3.03 14.02 -17.88
CA ALA A 247 3.78 14.96 -17.05
C ALA A 247 3.23 16.38 -17.20
N GLU A 248 3.14 17.10 -16.08
CA GLU A 248 2.73 18.50 -16.02
C GLU A 248 3.45 19.22 -14.87
N VAL A 249 3.65 20.53 -15.01
CA VAL A 249 4.24 21.36 -13.95
C VAL A 249 3.24 21.73 -12.85
N THR A 250 1.94 21.62 -13.15
CA THR A 250 0.89 21.83 -12.17
C THR A 250 0.53 20.49 -11.53
N PRO A 251 0.74 20.30 -10.22
CA PRO A 251 0.47 19.03 -9.57
C PRO A 251 -1.00 18.66 -9.58
N VAL A 252 -1.27 17.36 -9.62
CA VAL A 252 -2.63 16.79 -9.53
C VAL A 252 -2.74 15.80 -8.38
N ASN A 253 -3.98 15.50 -7.98
CA ASN A 253 -4.30 14.48 -6.99
C ASN A 253 -5.18 13.41 -7.63
N LEU A 254 -4.77 12.14 -7.58
CA LEU A 254 -5.54 11.01 -8.07
C LEU A 254 -5.90 10.05 -6.93
N ASN A 255 -7.16 9.64 -6.89
CA ASN A 255 -7.64 8.65 -5.93
C ASN A 255 -8.78 7.81 -6.52
N GLY A 256 -8.48 7.07 -7.58
CA GLY A 256 -9.47 6.24 -8.26
C GLY A 256 -8.89 5.55 -9.50
N VAL A 257 -9.76 5.24 -10.46
CA VAL A 257 -9.35 4.77 -11.79
C VAL A 257 -8.79 5.96 -12.57
N ALA A 258 -7.51 5.88 -12.97
CA ALA A 258 -6.83 6.93 -13.73
C ALA A 258 -7.11 6.83 -15.22
N PHE A 259 -7.20 5.61 -15.77
CA PHE A 259 -7.58 5.35 -17.17
C PHE A 259 -7.88 3.87 -17.38
N TYR A 260 -8.37 3.52 -18.56
CA TYR A 260 -8.59 2.13 -18.99
C TYR A 260 -7.66 1.79 -20.15
N ILE A 261 -6.90 0.70 -20.02
CA ILE A 261 -6.17 0.08 -21.12
C ILE A 261 -7.15 -0.76 -21.94
N ARG A 262 -7.19 -0.57 -23.26
CA ARG A 262 -8.00 -1.39 -24.17
C ARG A 262 -7.13 -2.39 -24.92
N VAL A 263 -7.55 -3.65 -24.89
CA VAL A 263 -6.84 -4.75 -25.56
C VAL A 263 -7.81 -5.69 -26.26
N ILE A 264 -7.35 -6.35 -27.32
CA ILE A 264 -7.93 -7.60 -27.82
C ILE A 264 -7.12 -8.73 -27.21
N VAL A 265 -7.79 -9.74 -26.66
CA VAL A 265 -7.08 -10.90 -26.11
C VAL A 265 -7.39 -12.15 -26.91
N ASN A 266 -6.36 -12.82 -27.40
CA ASN A 266 -6.42 -14.04 -28.19
C ASN A 266 -6.18 -15.29 -27.33
N ASN A 267 -5.27 -15.19 -26.36
CA ASN A 267 -4.90 -16.25 -25.40
C ASN A 267 -4.70 -15.65 -24.00
N ASN A 268 -4.62 -16.49 -22.96
CA ASN A 268 -4.23 -16.03 -21.62
C ASN A 268 -2.92 -15.21 -21.67
N ASP A 269 -2.91 -14.09 -20.97
CA ASP A 269 -1.76 -13.20 -20.85
C ASP A 269 -1.66 -12.62 -19.43
N ASN A 270 -0.45 -12.28 -19.03
CA ASN A 270 -0.18 -11.64 -17.75
C ASN A 270 0.44 -10.27 -17.99
N LEU A 271 -0.39 -9.23 -17.87
CA LEU A 271 0.09 -7.86 -17.85
C LEU A 271 0.71 -7.57 -16.48
N SER A 272 1.97 -7.13 -16.47
CA SER A 272 2.70 -6.86 -15.25
C SER A 272 3.55 -5.61 -15.37
N PHE A 273 3.64 -4.82 -14.30
CA PHE A 273 4.53 -3.66 -14.26
C PHE A 273 6.00 -4.10 -14.35
N ASP A 274 6.77 -3.42 -15.19
CA ASP A 274 8.22 -3.57 -15.23
C ASP A 274 8.83 -2.80 -14.06
N LEU A 275 9.06 -3.55 -12.98
CA LEU A 275 9.74 -3.09 -11.77
C LEU A 275 11.22 -3.49 -11.75
N THR A 276 11.68 -4.25 -12.75
CA THR A 276 13.06 -4.73 -12.84
C THR A 276 14.00 -3.65 -13.35
N ASN A 277 13.50 -2.78 -14.23
CA ASN A 277 14.26 -1.67 -14.79
C ASN A 277 13.87 -0.36 -14.08
N THR A 278 14.78 0.15 -13.25
CA THR A 278 14.60 1.42 -12.53
C THR A 278 14.22 2.55 -13.49
N GLY A 279 13.17 3.31 -13.16
CA GLY A 279 12.66 4.43 -13.95
C GLY A 279 11.65 4.07 -15.04
N ASN A 280 11.44 2.78 -15.35
CA ASN A 280 10.41 2.39 -16.32
C ASN A 280 8.98 2.53 -15.76
N THR A 281 8.81 2.24 -14.48
CA THR A 281 7.53 2.39 -13.77
C THR A 281 7.74 3.27 -12.53
N GLU A 282 7.30 4.52 -12.59
CA GLU A 282 7.45 5.52 -11.53
C GLU A 282 6.33 6.55 -11.51
N ILE A 283 6.08 7.10 -10.32
CA ILE A 283 5.25 8.29 -10.09
C ILE A 283 6.18 9.33 -9.46
N SER A 284 6.16 10.58 -9.92
CA SER A 284 7.03 11.63 -9.41
C SER A 284 6.29 12.92 -9.12
N ASP A 285 6.91 13.79 -8.32
CA ASP A 285 6.44 15.15 -8.04
C ASP A 285 6.62 16.07 -9.27
N PRO A 286 6.10 17.32 -9.25
CA PRO A 286 6.29 18.29 -10.34
C PRO A 286 7.72 18.72 -10.61
N LEU A 287 8.67 18.37 -9.75
CA LEU A 287 10.10 18.63 -9.93
C LEU A 287 10.83 17.41 -10.54
N GLY A 288 10.11 16.31 -10.79
CA GLY A 288 10.65 15.07 -11.33
C GLY A 288 11.29 14.16 -10.29
N ASN A 289 11.08 14.39 -8.99
CA ASN A 289 11.58 13.48 -7.95
C ASN A 289 10.62 12.29 -7.80
N PRO A 290 11.08 11.04 -8.00
CA PRO A 290 10.22 9.87 -7.84
C PRO A 290 9.77 9.68 -6.39
N TYR A 291 8.50 9.35 -6.19
CA TYR A 291 7.98 8.90 -4.90
C TYR A 291 8.57 7.53 -4.57
N THR A 292 9.07 7.36 -3.34
CA THR A 292 9.69 6.11 -2.88
C THR A 292 8.73 5.14 -2.22
N ASN A 293 7.55 5.62 -1.81
CA ASN A 293 6.51 4.82 -1.15
C ASN A 293 5.35 4.51 -2.11
N VAL A 294 5.66 3.80 -3.21
CA VAL A 294 4.69 3.39 -4.23
C VAL A 294 4.60 1.86 -4.26
N THR A 295 3.37 1.33 -4.29
CA THR A 295 3.09 -0.10 -4.47
C THR A 295 2.45 -0.33 -5.83
N TYR A 296 2.89 -1.38 -6.54
CA TYR A 296 2.39 -1.77 -7.86
C TYR A 296 1.75 -3.17 -7.80
N ALA A 297 0.48 -3.34 -8.20
CA ALA A 297 -0.28 -4.60 -8.08
C ALA A 297 -1.08 -4.99 -9.36
N GLY A 298 -1.39 -6.29 -9.56
CA GLY A 298 -2.45 -6.73 -10.51
C GLY A 298 -2.04 -7.64 -11.69
N THR A 299 -1.49 -8.83 -11.41
CA THR A 299 -0.77 -9.67 -12.40
C THR A 299 -1.58 -10.81 -13.06
N ASN A 300 -2.89 -10.73 -13.32
CA ASN A 300 -3.57 -11.79 -14.11
C ASN A 300 -4.91 -11.33 -14.72
N THR A 301 -4.93 -11.15 -16.03
CA THR A 301 -6.17 -11.07 -16.82
C THR A 301 -6.35 -12.44 -17.47
N SER A 302 -7.22 -13.29 -16.92
CA SER A 302 -7.47 -14.61 -17.53
C SER A 302 -8.45 -14.45 -18.68
N VAL A 303 -8.04 -14.90 -19.85
CA VAL A 303 -8.86 -14.90 -21.06
C VAL A 303 -9.05 -16.34 -21.51
N THR A 304 -10.31 -16.75 -21.49
CA THR A 304 -10.67 -18.12 -21.87
C THR A 304 -10.78 -18.16 -23.40
N ALA A 305 -9.92 -18.95 -24.03
CA ALA A 305 -10.01 -19.20 -25.47
C ALA A 305 -11.37 -19.80 -25.81
N SER A 306 -11.97 -19.35 -26.92
CA SER A 306 -13.21 -19.97 -27.40
C SER A 306 -12.93 -21.40 -27.82
N THR A 307 -13.48 -22.39 -27.10
CA THR A 307 -13.40 -23.78 -27.56
C THR A 307 -14.69 -24.13 -28.27
N THR A 308 -14.58 -24.86 -29.37
CA THR A 308 -15.74 -25.46 -30.04
C THR A 308 -15.68 -26.96 -29.84
N ASN A 309 -16.71 -27.53 -29.22
CA ASN A 309 -16.88 -28.97 -29.12
C ASN A 309 -18.07 -29.38 -29.97
N THR A 310 -17.90 -30.47 -30.72
CA THR A 310 -18.98 -31.04 -31.55
C THR A 310 -19.34 -32.43 -31.02
N THR A 311 -20.59 -32.58 -30.61
CA THR A 311 -21.22 -33.86 -30.27
C THR A 311 -21.99 -34.36 -31.48
N ASN A 312 -21.69 -35.57 -31.94
CA ASN A 312 -22.52 -36.26 -32.94
C ASN A 312 -23.36 -37.31 -32.21
N ALA A 313 -24.68 -37.27 -32.38
CA ALA A 313 -25.58 -38.21 -31.73
C ALA A 313 -26.65 -38.72 -32.69
N THR A 314 -27.05 -39.98 -32.49
CA THR A 314 -28.17 -40.61 -33.19
C THR A 314 -29.10 -41.20 -32.14
N ALA A 315 -30.40 -40.93 -32.25
CA ALA A 315 -31.41 -41.46 -31.33
C ALA A 315 -32.72 -41.76 -32.07
N CYS A 316 -33.56 -42.59 -31.44
CA CYS A 316 -34.92 -42.85 -31.93
C CYS A 316 -35.90 -41.93 -31.18
N SER A 317 -36.80 -41.29 -31.92
CA SER A 317 -37.84 -40.36 -31.40
C SER A 317 -37.30 -39.10 -30.71
N THR A 318 -36.61 -39.21 -29.56
CA THR A 318 -36.14 -38.06 -28.79
C THR A 318 -34.72 -38.26 -28.26
N TYR A 319 -33.94 -37.19 -28.18
CA TYR A 319 -32.60 -37.16 -27.59
C TYR A 319 -32.49 -36.04 -26.55
N VAL A 320 -32.02 -36.36 -25.34
CA VAL A 320 -31.71 -35.34 -24.33
C VAL A 320 -30.23 -35.01 -24.40
N TRP A 321 -29.88 -33.76 -24.71
CA TRP A 321 -28.50 -33.34 -24.78
C TRP A 321 -27.99 -32.92 -23.41
N SER A 322 -27.01 -33.64 -22.87
CA SER A 322 -26.46 -33.41 -21.52
C SER A 322 -25.83 -32.03 -21.33
N VAL A 323 -25.45 -31.34 -22.42
CA VAL A 323 -24.85 -30.01 -22.37
C VAL A 323 -25.85 -28.94 -21.92
N ASN A 324 -27.11 -29.02 -22.35
CA ASN A 324 -28.14 -28.03 -22.01
C ASN A 324 -29.42 -28.62 -21.39
N ASN A 325 -29.44 -29.94 -21.18
CA ASN A 325 -30.55 -30.73 -20.65
C ASN A 325 -31.87 -30.57 -21.43
N GLN A 326 -31.82 -30.12 -22.69
CA GLN A 326 -33.00 -30.02 -23.56
C GLN A 326 -33.23 -31.32 -24.33
N SER A 327 -34.52 -31.63 -24.56
CA SER A 327 -34.94 -32.75 -25.39
C SER A 327 -35.20 -32.29 -26.81
N TYR A 328 -34.66 -33.02 -27.78
CA TYR A 328 -34.76 -32.77 -29.21
C TYR A 328 -35.46 -33.93 -29.89
N SER A 329 -36.45 -33.63 -30.72
CA SER A 329 -37.25 -34.62 -31.46
C SER A 329 -37.10 -34.53 -32.98
N ALA A 330 -36.20 -33.65 -33.47
CA ALA A 330 -35.92 -33.47 -34.88
C ALA A 330 -34.43 -33.61 -35.16
N SER A 331 -34.09 -34.12 -36.35
CA SER A 331 -32.73 -34.08 -36.85
C SER A 331 -32.31 -32.64 -37.14
N GLY A 332 -31.05 -32.32 -36.91
CA GLY A 332 -30.51 -31.00 -37.20
C GLY A 332 -29.19 -30.71 -36.49
N THR A 333 -28.67 -29.51 -36.75
CA THR A 333 -27.53 -28.97 -36.02
C THR A 333 -28.05 -27.96 -35.00
N TYR A 334 -27.81 -28.25 -33.73
CA TYR A 334 -28.16 -27.38 -32.60
C TYR A 334 -26.90 -26.75 -32.03
N THR A 335 -27.01 -25.51 -31.56
CA THR A 335 -25.90 -24.80 -30.93
C THR A 335 -26.29 -24.34 -29.56
N PHE A 336 -25.36 -24.46 -28.62
CA PHE A 336 -25.50 -23.93 -27.27
C PHE A 336 -24.21 -23.21 -26.90
N ARG A 337 -24.35 -22.08 -26.20
CA ARG A 337 -23.22 -21.26 -25.77
C ARG A 337 -23.18 -21.23 -24.26
N SER A 338 -22.07 -21.66 -23.69
CA SER A 338 -21.79 -21.61 -22.25
C SER A 338 -20.53 -20.80 -22.01
N GLY A 339 -20.68 -19.52 -21.69
CA GLY A 339 -19.55 -18.59 -21.63
C GLY A 339 -18.82 -18.51 -22.98
N CYS A 340 -17.51 -18.82 -22.98
CA CYS A 340 -16.69 -18.83 -24.20
C CYS A 340 -16.68 -20.19 -24.92
N HIS A 341 -17.41 -21.20 -24.41
CA HIS A 341 -17.52 -22.49 -25.07
C HIS A 341 -18.71 -22.49 -26.04
N GLN A 342 -18.45 -22.87 -27.29
CA GLN A 342 -19.49 -23.20 -28.26
C GLN A 342 -19.64 -24.72 -28.32
N GLU A 343 -20.84 -25.18 -28.01
CA GLU A 343 -21.20 -26.59 -28.08
C GLU A 343 -22.12 -26.78 -29.29
N ILE A 344 -21.77 -27.71 -30.16
CA ILE A 344 -22.53 -28.04 -31.37
C ILE A 344 -23.03 -29.48 -31.23
N LEU A 345 -24.32 -29.69 -31.41
CA LEU A 345 -24.93 -31.01 -31.50
C LEU A 345 -25.35 -31.26 -32.96
N ASN A 346 -24.70 -32.20 -33.63
CA ASN A 346 -25.19 -32.76 -34.89
C ASN A 346 -26.05 -33.98 -34.55
N LEU A 347 -27.37 -33.80 -34.58
CA LEU A 347 -28.34 -34.81 -34.18
C LEU A 347 -29.03 -35.44 -35.39
N THR A 348 -29.05 -36.77 -35.42
CA THR A 348 -29.92 -37.55 -36.31
C THR A 348 -31.00 -38.23 -35.48
N ILE A 349 -32.26 -37.85 -35.67
CA ILE A 349 -33.42 -38.54 -35.11
C ILE A 349 -33.98 -39.49 -36.16
N SER A 350 -33.98 -40.79 -35.84
CA SER A 350 -34.68 -41.82 -36.60
C SER A 350 -36.15 -41.79 -36.25
N ALA A 351 -37.01 -41.66 -37.26
CA ALA A 351 -38.46 -41.71 -37.06
C ALA A 351 -38.89 -43.11 -36.57
N GLN A 352 -39.80 -43.14 -35.60
CA GLN A 352 -40.41 -44.39 -35.16
C GLN A 352 -41.28 -44.95 -36.31
N PRO A 353 -41.03 -46.19 -36.78
CA PRO A 353 -41.87 -46.81 -37.79
C PRO A 353 -43.28 -47.07 -37.21
N PRO A 354 -44.33 -47.15 -38.04
CA PRO A 354 -45.67 -47.48 -37.60
C PRO A 354 -45.69 -48.78 -36.77
N ALA A 355 -46.54 -48.82 -35.74
CA ALA A 355 -46.69 -50.02 -34.91
C ALA A 355 -47.12 -51.22 -35.77
N PRO A 356 -46.55 -52.42 -35.56
CA PRO A 356 -46.93 -53.62 -36.29
C PRO A 356 -48.42 -53.91 -36.11
N THR A 357 -49.12 -54.10 -37.22
CA THR A 357 -50.54 -54.49 -37.24
C THR A 357 -50.68 -55.98 -37.53
N GLY A 358 -51.70 -56.63 -36.98
CA GLY A 358 -51.97 -58.05 -37.23
C GLY A 358 -51.25 -59.02 -36.29
N LEU A 359 -50.89 -58.56 -35.09
CA LEU A 359 -50.32 -59.41 -34.03
C LEU A 359 -51.34 -60.45 -33.56
N ALA A 360 -50.85 -61.65 -33.23
CA ALA A 360 -51.69 -62.67 -32.59
C ALA A 360 -52.14 -62.19 -31.19
N CYS A 361 -53.24 -62.73 -30.66
CA CYS A 361 -53.78 -62.31 -29.36
C CYS A 361 -52.84 -62.57 -28.17
N TYR A 362 -51.77 -63.35 -28.36
CA TYR A 362 -50.72 -63.63 -27.38
C TYR A 362 -49.40 -62.88 -27.65
N GLU A 363 -49.33 -62.05 -28.69
CA GLU A 363 -48.14 -61.27 -29.04
C GLU A 363 -48.26 -59.82 -28.54
N THR A 364 -47.13 -59.24 -28.15
CA THR A 364 -47.00 -57.85 -27.72
C THR A 364 -45.82 -57.20 -28.43
N ALA A 365 -46.07 -56.08 -29.11
CA ALA A 365 -45.04 -55.23 -29.70
C ALA A 365 -44.56 -54.20 -28.68
N THR A 366 -43.26 -54.18 -28.39
CA THR A 366 -42.61 -53.15 -27.56
C THR A 366 -41.61 -52.39 -28.43
N PHE A 367 -41.68 -51.06 -28.43
CA PHE A 367 -40.72 -50.27 -29.19
C PHE A 367 -39.38 -50.25 -28.46
N ASN A 368 -38.32 -50.66 -29.16
CA ASN A 368 -36.96 -50.63 -28.67
C ASN A 368 -36.28 -49.34 -29.10
N THR A 369 -36.12 -48.43 -28.15
CA THR A 369 -35.50 -47.11 -28.35
C THR A 369 -34.00 -47.18 -28.61
N THR A 370 -33.37 -48.35 -28.49
CA THR A 370 -31.94 -48.56 -28.77
C THR A 370 -31.72 -48.99 -30.22
N SER A 371 -32.53 -49.91 -30.73
CA SER A 371 -32.46 -50.41 -32.12
C SER A 371 -33.34 -49.63 -33.10
N CYS A 372 -34.18 -48.71 -32.61
CA CYS A 372 -35.22 -48.03 -33.39
C CYS A 372 -36.20 -49.01 -34.08
N SER A 373 -36.43 -50.19 -33.48
CA SER A 373 -37.30 -51.23 -34.03
C SER A 373 -38.40 -51.64 -33.06
N TRP A 374 -39.44 -52.27 -33.59
CA TRP A 374 -40.43 -52.96 -32.77
C TRP A 374 -39.97 -54.37 -32.48
N ASP A 375 -39.86 -54.72 -31.20
CA ASP A 375 -39.60 -56.07 -30.75
C ASP A 375 -40.94 -56.75 -30.44
N ILE A 376 -41.17 -57.91 -31.08
CA ILE A 376 -42.37 -58.72 -30.85
C ILE A 376 -42.01 -59.84 -29.87
N SER A 377 -42.78 -59.97 -28.81
CA SER A 377 -42.67 -61.08 -27.86
C SER A 377 -44.02 -61.71 -27.58
N GLY A 378 -44.04 -62.99 -27.23
CA GLY A 378 -45.26 -63.76 -27.01
C GLY A 378 -45.03 -65.23 -27.32
N THR A 379 -45.66 -66.12 -26.55
CA THR A 379 -45.69 -67.55 -26.83
C THR A 379 -47.13 -68.00 -26.93
N GLN A 380 -47.44 -68.77 -27.99
CA GLN A 380 -48.76 -69.33 -28.17
C GLN A 380 -49.13 -70.21 -26.96
N PRO A 381 -50.27 -69.96 -26.30
CA PRO A 381 -50.70 -70.70 -25.11
C PRO A 381 -51.15 -72.14 -25.41
#